data_AF-A0A5N6NKJ0-F1
#
_entry.id   AF-A0A5N6NKJ0-F1
#
_cell.length_a   1.000
_cell.length_b   1.000
_cell.length_c   1.000
_cell.angle_alpha   90.00
_cell.angle_beta   90.00
_cell.angle_gamma   90.00
#
_symmetry.space_group_name_H-M   'P 1'
#
loop_
_entity.id
_entity.type
_entity.pdbx_description
1 polymer ?
#
loop_
_entity_poly.entity_id
_entity_poly.type
_entity_poly.pdbx_seq_one_letter_code
_entity_poly.pdbx_strand_id
1 'polypeptide(L)'
;MAKYGEGDKRWIVEDRPDGANVHNWHWSETDCLEWSKNLLSKLLADQTIVAGEQNFFIKTKKIEKVEGEAYVNVRKGKIIPGYELSVSINWQGEEKDSDGKSVFVADGLVEIPYISDENADEDPDVRVIVKDEGPIGRRLKDAFLVKGKNFVLEQIRVYVDAMAKGGPAKDELEVKKVNQKSAAPTVQTAVPPVVKKTEEKKVKRKEGFKTVKLTEKFSCRAVNMYEILMDENRWKGFTQSNAKISKEIGGDISIFDGSVTGTNMELQEGKLIVQKWRFGNWPDGLYSTVRLVLEEPEPGVTVVKLTQTDVPEEDRYGNSTVVENTERGWRDLIFHKIRAKSPILGPDFYQIDALDLAPKLLGKYLRRDDVVLQITEVEAYRSNDSACHGRVGVTSRTAPLFGPGGHAYVYLCYGLHTMLNVVADKQGIGSAVLIRSCAPVAGLETIKRRRGLDTEKPVLLTGPGKVGKALGISTDWSNQPLFTPGGLQLLDGPDVKELLVGPRVGIDYALPEHVAALWRFAIAGCPWISAPKNTLTPP
;
A
#
# COMPACT_ATOMS: atom_id res chain seq x y z
N MET A 1 1.70 51.44 15.00
CA MET A 1 1.83 49.98 15.24
C MET A 1 1.68 49.73 16.74
N ALA A 2 1.29 48.52 17.15
CA ALA A 2 1.34 48.13 18.57
C ALA A 2 2.79 48.09 19.07
N LYS A 3 3.01 48.18 20.39
CA LYS A 3 4.35 47.96 20.96
C LYS A 3 4.65 46.47 21.02
N TYR A 4 5.92 46.11 20.89
CA TYR A 4 6.36 44.73 21.05
C TYR A 4 6.07 44.25 22.48
N GLY A 5 5.34 43.13 22.63
CA GLY A 5 4.87 42.61 23.91
C GLY A 5 3.51 43.15 24.40
N GLU A 6 3.00 44.26 23.87
CA GLU A 6 1.66 44.79 24.18
C GLU A 6 0.69 44.45 23.03
N GLY A 7 -0.10 43.37 23.19
CA GLY A 7 -1.19 43.07 22.25
C GLY A 7 -2.23 44.18 22.22
N ASP A 8 -2.51 44.75 21.05
CA ASP A 8 -3.55 45.76 20.89
C ASP A 8 -4.91 45.15 21.23
N LYS A 9 -5.62 45.72 22.21
CA LYS A 9 -6.88 45.18 22.75
C LYS A 9 -8.02 45.04 21.72
N ARG A 10 -7.88 45.61 20.51
CA ARG A 10 -8.81 45.39 19.41
C ARG A 10 -8.60 44.03 18.72
N TRP A 11 -7.45 43.40 18.90
CA TRP A 11 -6.97 42.20 18.18
C TRP A 11 -6.87 40.95 19.07
N ILE A 12 -6.90 41.11 20.39
CA ILE A 12 -7.09 39.99 21.33
C ILE A 12 -8.58 39.61 21.29
N VAL A 13 -8.88 38.38 20.92
CA VAL A 13 -10.27 37.89 20.73
C VAL A 13 -10.79 37.12 21.95
N GLU A 14 -9.88 36.62 22.80
CA GLU A 14 -10.19 35.79 23.98
C GLU A 14 -11.08 36.49 25.01
N ASP A 15 -10.99 37.82 25.12
CA ASP A 15 -11.81 38.66 26.01
C ASP A 15 -13.16 39.11 25.40
N ARG A 16 -13.54 38.66 24.19
CA ARG A 16 -14.74 39.14 23.50
C ARG A 16 -15.98 38.23 23.72
N PRO A 17 -17.09 38.73 24.28
CA PRO A 17 -18.31 37.93 24.51
C PRO A 17 -19.03 37.41 23.26
N ASP A 18 -18.71 37.95 22.06
CA ASP A 18 -19.38 37.63 20.80
C ASP A 18 -18.64 36.61 19.92
N GLY A 19 -17.37 36.30 20.23
CA GLY A 19 -16.57 35.26 19.55
C GLY A 19 -16.37 35.45 18.04
N ALA A 20 -16.70 36.62 17.49
CA ALA A 20 -16.83 36.80 16.05
C ALA A 20 -15.48 36.78 15.32
N ASN A 21 -15.32 35.87 14.34
CA ASN A 21 -14.12 35.78 13.47
C ASN A 21 -14.13 36.91 12.42
N VAL A 22 -13.86 38.14 12.87
CA VAL A 22 -13.93 39.35 12.04
C VAL A 22 -13.08 39.20 10.77
N HIS A 23 -13.72 39.34 9.60
CA HIS A 23 -13.13 39.15 8.26
C HIS A 23 -12.49 37.78 7.97
N ASN A 24 -12.85 36.72 8.70
CA ASN A 24 -12.26 35.38 8.59
C ASN A 24 -10.72 35.42 8.71
N TRP A 25 -10.22 36.11 9.73
CA TRP A 25 -8.78 36.24 9.99
C TRP A 25 -8.19 34.92 10.52
N HIS A 26 -8.97 34.20 11.34
CA HIS A 26 -8.71 32.82 11.73
C HIS A 26 -9.32 31.85 10.71
N TRP A 27 -8.78 30.63 10.66
CA TRP A 27 -9.19 29.57 9.74
C TRP A 27 -10.68 29.20 9.94
N SER A 28 -11.44 29.10 8.85
CA SER A 28 -12.82 28.58 8.85
C SER A 28 -12.94 27.58 7.70
N GLU A 29 -13.21 26.33 8.04
CA GLU A 29 -13.47 25.23 7.12
C GLU A 29 -14.97 24.91 7.13
N THR A 30 -15.55 24.71 5.94
CA THR A 30 -16.95 24.31 5.76
C THR A 30 -16.98 22.97 5.02
N ASP A 31 -17.59 21.94 5.61
CA ASP A 31 -17.84 20.67 4.95
C ASP A 31 -18.84 20.89 3.80
N CYS A 32 -18.42 20.52 2.59
CA CYS A 32 -19.18 20.69 1.36
C CYS A 32 -19.58 19.34 0.75
N LEU A 33 -19.32 18.19 1.39
CA LEU A 33 -19.57 16.86 0.83
C LEU A 33 -21.07 16.60 0.59
N GLU A 34 -21.92 16.96 1.56
CA GLU A 34 -23.37 16.78 1.41
C GLU A 34 -23.97 17.76 0.39
N TRP A 35 -23.47 18.99 0.34
CA TRP A 35 -23.82 19.94 -0.74
C TRP A 35 -23.39 19.40 -2.11
N SER A 36 -22.20 18.79 -2.20
CA SER A 36 -21.65 18.21 -3.43
C SER A 36 -22.51 17.06 -3.94
N LYS A 37 -22.96 16.15 -3.06
CA LYS A 37 -23.94 15.10 -3.40
C LYS A 37 -25.21 15.69 -4.01
N ASN A 38 -25.77 16.72 -3.37
CA ASN A 38 -27.03 17.32 -3.81
C ASN A 38 -26.89 18.08 -5.14
N LEU A 39 -25.79 18.81 -5.35
CA LEU A 39 -25.52 19.49 -6.62
C LEU A 39 -25.25 18.49 -7.75
N LEU A 40 -24.36 17.52 -7.54
CA LEU A 40 -24.05 16.49 -8.54
C LEU A 40 -25.30 15.67 -8.89
N SER A 41 -26.13 15.30 -7.91
CA SER A 41 -27.40 14.60 -8.15
C SER A 41 -28.34 15.46 -9.01
N LYS A 42 -28.49 16.76 -8.71
CA LYS A 42 -29.31 17.68 -9.51
C LYS A 42 -28.82 17.84 -10.96
N LEU A 43 -27.51 17.81 -11.19
CA LEU A 43 -26.93 17.98 -12.53
C LEU A 43 -26.95 16.67 -13.36
N LEU A 44 -26.76 15.52 -12.71
CA LEU A 44 -26.46 14.25 -13.38
C LEU A 44 -27.60 13.22 -13.34
N ALA A 45 -28.58 13.32 -12.43
CA ALA A 45 -29.65 12.35 -12.31
C ALA A 45 -30.87 12.66 -13.22
N ASP A 46 -31.51 11.59 -13.71
CA ASP A 46 -32.74 11.61 -14.52
C ASP A 46 -32.67 12.49 -15.80
N GLN A 47 -31.47 12.57 -16.40
CA GLN A 47 -31.17 13.36 -17.61
C GLN A 47 -31.30 12.51 -18.87
N THR A 48 -31.92 13.07 -19.93
CA THR A 48 -32.02 12.42 -21.24
C THR A 48 -30.74 12.62 -22.05
N ILE A 49 -30.09 11.53 -22.44
CA ILE A 49 -28.81 11.50 -23.17
C ILE A 49 -29.01 11.22 -24.66
N VAL A 50 -29.95 10.33 -25.01
CA VAL A 50 -30.33 10.01 -26.39
C VAL A 50 -31.84 9.84 -26.47
N ALA A 51 -32.48 10.38 -27.51
CA ALA A 51 -33.93 10.35 -27.71
C ALA A 51 -34.31 10.00 -29.16
N GLY A 52 -34.26 8.71 -29.49
CA GLY A 52 -34.75 8.15 -30.75
C GLY A 52 -33.71 7.90 -31.85
N GLU A 53 -32.45 8.25 -31.64
CA GLU A 53 -31.39 7.98 -32.63
C GLU A 53 -31.10 6.48 -32.72
N GLN A 54 -31.20 5.90 -33.92
CA GLN A 54 -31.21 4.44 -34.13
C GLN A 54 -32.26 3.71 -33.27
N ASN A 55 -33.38 4.36 -32.97
CA ASN A 55 -34.42 3.92 -32.03
C ASN A 55 -33.95 3.75 -30.56
N PHE A 56 -32.79 4.30 -30.20
CA PHE A 56 -32.28 4.27 -28.82
C PHE A 56 -32.79 5.43 -27.98
N PHE A 57 -33.19 5.11 -26.76
CA PHE A 57 -33.62 6.06 -25.74
C PHE A 57 -32.78 5.82 -24.49
N ILE A 58 -31.91 6.76 -24.17
CA ILE A 58 -30.88 6.61 -23.13
C ILE A 58 -31.04 7.75 -22.14
N LYS A 59 -31.09 7.41 -20.85
CA LYS A 59 -31.20 8.36 -19.74
C LYS A 59 -30.31 7.96 -18.58
N THR A 60 -29.81 8.93 -17.81
CA THR A 60 -29.34 8.64 -16.46
C THR A 60 -30.54 8.36 -15.55
N LYS A 61 -30.26 7.75 -14.40
CA LYS A 61 -31.17 7.52 -13.27
C LYS A 61 -30.57 8.22 -12.05
N LYS A 62 -30.99 7.87 -10.84
CA LYS A 62 -30.30 8.25 -9.59
C LYS A 62 -28.78 8.02 -9.66
N ILE A 63 -28.06 8.91 -8.98
CA ILE A 63 -26.71 8.62 -8.50
C ILE A 63 -26.77 7.37 -7.59
N GLU A 64 -25.81 6.46 -7.78
CA GLU A 64 -25.57 5.34 -6.87
C GLU A 64 -24.73 5.77 -5.67
N LYS A 65 -23.70 6.58 -5.95
CA LYS A 65 -22.61 6.82 -5.01
C LYS A 65 -21.92 8.16 -5.27
N VAL A 66 -21.60 8.86 -4.19
CA VAL A 66 -20.55 9.88 -4.13
C VAL A 66 -19.75 9.60 -2.86
N GLU A 67 -18.46 9.34 -3.00
CA GLU A 67 -17.52 9.09 -1.90
C GLU A 67 -16.29 9.97 -2.04
N GLY A 68 -15.61 10.25 -0.93
CA GLY A 68 -14.45 11.13 -0.88
C GLY A 68 -14.69 12.32 0.06
N GLU A 69 -13.96 13.41 -0.17
CA GLU A 69 -14.01 14.64 0.63
C GLU A 69 -14.31 15.86 -0.25
N ALA A 70 -15.02 16.84 0.30
CA ALA A 70 -15.17 18.16 -0.31
C ALA A 70 -15.38 19.21 0.79
N TYR A 71 -14.62 20.29 0.75
CA TYR A 71 -14.67 21.37 1.72
C TYR A 71 -14.32 22.72 1.06
N VAL A 72 -14.67 23.81 1.73
CA VAL A 72 -14.23 25.15 1.35
C VAL A 72 -13.65 25.84 2.58
N ASN A 73 -12.43 26.33 2.43
CA ASN A 73 -11.71 27.09 3.42
C ASN A 73 -11.76 28.58 3.10
N VAL A 74 -12.08 29.40 4.10
CA VAL A 74 -12.09 30.87 3.97
C VAL A 74 -11.08 31.49 4.93
N ARG A 75 -10.09 32.20 4.37
CA ARG A 75 -8.99 32.82 5.14
C ARG A 75 -8.62 34.17 4.58
N LYS A 76 -8.68 35.22 5.41
CA LYS A 76 -8.43 36.63 5.03
C LYS A 76 -9.23 37.07 3.79
N GLY A 77 -10.50 36.64 3.71
CA GLY A 77 -11.38 36.90 2.57
C GLY A 77 -11.07 36.11 1.28
N LYS A 78 -10.03 35.26 1.25
CA LYS A 78 -9.81 34.33 0.13
C LYS A 78 -10.60 33.04 0.34
N ILE A 79 -11.25 32.59 -0.72
CA ILE A 79 -11.87 31.27 -0.85
C ILE A 79 -10.81 30.29 -1.35
N ILE A 80 -10.76 29.10 -0.74
CA ILE A 80 -9.86 28.00 -1.10
C ILE A 80 -10.71 26.72 -1.06
N PRO A 81 -11.26 26.22 -2.19
CA PRO A 81 -11.90 24.91 -2.22
C PRO A 81 -10.84 23.81 -2.04
N GLY A 82 -11.26 22.66 -1.54
CA GLY A 82 -10.53 21.40 -1.64
C GLY A 82 -11.53 20.26 -1.80
N TYR A 83 -11.30 19.35 -2.73
CA TYR A 83 -12.18 18.21 -2.98
C TYR A 83 -11.44 17.06 -3.65
N GLU A 84 -11.84 15.84 -3.35
CA GLU A 84 -11.46 14.62 -4.08
C GLU A 84 -12.67 13.67 -4.00
N LEU A 85 -13.42 13.56 -5.09
CA LEU A 85 -14.67 12.79 -5.15
C LEU A 85 -14.62 11.68 -6.21
N SER A 86 -15.19 10.53 -5.86
CA SER A 86 -15.55 9.45 -6.80
C SER A 86 -17.07 9.38 -6.91
N VAL A 87 -17.59 9.42 -8.15
CA VAL A 87 -19.02 9.53 -8.45
C VAL A 87 -19.47 8.36 -9.33
N SER A 88 -20.59 7.73 -8.98
CA SER A 88 -21.17 6.61 -9.73
C SER A 88 -22.65 6.88 -10.02
N ILE A 89 -23.07 6.85 -11.30
CA ILE A 89 -24.41 7.23 -11.76
C ILE A 89 -25.04 6.06 -12.51
N ASN A 90 -26.21 5.58 -12.09
CA ASN A 90 -26.91 4.55 -12.87
C ASN A 90 -27.43 5.17 -14.19
N TRP A 91 -27.40 4.42 -15.28
CA TRP A 91 -28.07 4.79 -16.53
C TRP A 91 -28.88 3.62 -17.09
N GLN A 92 -29.80 3.93 -17.98
CA GLN A 92 -30.63 2.93 -18.67
C GLN A 92 -30.77 3.30 -20.14
N GLY A 93 -30.58 2.31 -21.01
CA GLY A 93 -30.85 2.39 -22.43
C GLY A 93 -32.01 1.46 -22.81
N GLU A 94 -32.90 1.95 -23.67
CA GLU A 94 -33.99 1.20 -24.28
C GLU A 94 -33.82 1.24 -25.80
N GLU A 95 -33.96 0.10 -26.49
CA GLU A 95 -34.20 0.05 -27.94
C GLU A 95 -35.72 -0.12 -28.16
N LYS A 96 -36.29 0.64 -29.11
CA LYS A 96 -37.74 0.63 -29.38
C LYS A 96 -38.07 0.19 -30.81
N ASP A 97 -39.25 -0.39 -30.98
CA ASP A 97 -39.82 -0.67 -32.31
C ASP A 97 -40.46 0.59 -32.94
N SER A 98 -40.98 0.44 -34.16
CA SER A 98 -41.67 1.50 -34.91
C SER A 98 -42.91 2.04 -34.19
N ASP A 99 -43.47 1.27 -33.28
CA ASP A 99 -44.72 1.57 -32.57
C ASP A 99 -44.44 2.22 -31.21
N GLY A 100 -43.16 2.51 -30.91
CA GLY A 100 -42.71 3.19 -29.70
C GLY A 100 -42.61 2.30 -28.46
N LYS A 101 -42.72 0.98 -28.62
CA LYS A 101 -42.64 0.01 -27.53
C LYS A 101 -41.20 -0.46 -27.35
N SER A 102 -40.77 -0.54 -26.08
CA SER A 102 -39.40 -0.96 -25.74
C SER A 102 -39.23 -2.46 -25.96
N VAL A 103 -38.38 -2.85 -26.92
CA VAL A 103 -38.09 -4.24 -27.30
C VAL A 103 -36.88 -4.80 -26.57
N PHE A 104 -35.95 -3.94 -26.14
CA PHE A 104 -34.81 -4.31 -25.31
C PHE A 104 -34.52 -3.20 -24.30
N VAL A 105 -34.06 -3.57 -23.10
CA VAL A 105 -33.72 -2.65 -22.01
C VAL A 105 -32.44 -3.13 -21.33
N ALA A 106 -31.44 -2.26 -21.24
CA ALA A 106 -30.22 -2.51 -20.47
C ALA A 106 -30.01 -1.42 -19.42
N ASP A 107 -29.64 -1.84 -18.21
CA ASP A 107 -29.10 -0.96 -17.17
C ASP A 107 -27.57 -0.94 -17.23
N GLY A 108 -26.98 0.18 -16.83
CA GLY A 108 -25.54 0.39 -16.79
C GLY A 108 -25.12 1.35 -15.69
N LEU A 109 -23.82 1.60 -15.61
CA LEU A 109 -23.18 2.50 -14.66
C LEU A 109 -22.24 3.45 -15.40
N VAL A 110 -22.23 4.73 -15.01
CA VAL A 110 -21.15 5.66 -15.32
C VAL A 110 -20.32 5.81 -14.06
N GLU A 111 -19.02 5.53 -14.14
CA GLU A 111 -18.06 5.81 -13.07
C GLU A 111 -17.18 6.99 -13.48
N ILE A 112 -17.13 8.00 -12.62
CA ILE A 112 -16.14 9.07 -12.65
C ILE A 112 -15.29 8.84 -11.39
N PRO A 113 -14.13 8.17 -11.47
CA PRO A 113 -13.39 7.72 -10.29
C PRO A 113 -12.74 8.88 -9.52
N TYR A 114 -12.67 10.08 -10.12
CA TYR A 114 -11.98 11.25 -9.58
C TYR A 114 -12.58 12.55 -10.12
N ILE A 115 -12.78 13.52 -9.23
CA ILE A 115 -13.04 14.94 -9.46
C ILE A 115 -12.32 15.68 -8.32
N SER A 116 -11.40 16.61 -8.60
CA SER A 116 -10.57 17.24 -7.56
C SER A 116 -10.08 18.64 -7.88
N ASP A 117 -9.69 19.40 -6.85
CA ASP A 117 -9.07 20.72 -6.98
C ASP A 117 -7.64 20.68 -7.54
N GLU A 118 -6.89 19.59 -7.35
CA GLU A 118 -5.53 19.45 -7.91
C GLU A 118 -5.51 19.30 -9.44
N ASN A 119 -6.66 19.00 -10.06
CA ASN A 119 -6.84 18.85 -11.51
C ASN A 119 -8.11 19.60 -11.99
N ALA A 120 -8.41 20.76 -11.39
CA ALA A 120 -9.66 21.50 -11.63
C ALA A 120 -9.82 22.04 -13.07
N ASP A 121 -8.74 22.12 -13.84
CA ASP A 121 -8.70 22.54 -15.24
C ASP A 121 -8.67 21.37 -16.25
N GLU A 122 -8.67 20.12 -15.78
CA GLU A 122 -8.66 18.91 -16.61
C GLU A 122 -10.04 18.22 -16.67
N ASP A 123 -10.30 17.49 -17.76
CA ASP A 123 -11.47 16.62 -17.87
C ASP A 123 -11.17 15.26 -17.22
N PRO A 124 -11.96 14.82 -16.22
CA PRO A 124 -11.72 13.54 -15.55
C PRO A 124 -12.02 12.32 -16.42
N ASP A 125 -11.50 11.18 -15.99
CA ASP A 125 -11.76 9.87 -16.59
C ASP A 125 -13.27 9.52 -16.45
N VAL A 126 -13.94 9.16 -17.54
CA VAL A 126 -15.38 8.80 -17.55
C VAL A 126 -15.54 7.41 -18.14
N ARG A 127 -15.95 6.45 -17.31
CA ARG A 127 -16.06 5.04 -17.66
C ARG A 127 -17.51 4.62 -17.75
N VAL A 128 -17.93 4.13 -18.91
CA VAL A 128 -19.30 3.65 -19.14
C VAL A 128 -19.32 2.12 -19.15
N ILE A 129 -20.11 1.56 -18.25
CA ILE A 129 -20.33 0.13 -18.06
C ILE A 129 -21.79 -0.17 -18.40
N VAL A 130 -22.07 -1.32 -19.02
CA VAL A 130 -23.41 -1.85 -19.25
C VAL A 130 -23.48 -3.24 -18.61
N LYS A 131 -24.61 -3.60 -18.00
CA LYS A 131 -24.77 -4.87 -17.26
C LYS A 131 -25.05 -6.06 -18.20
N ASP A 132 -25.46 -5.78 -19.44
CA ASP A 132 -25.64 -6.73 -20.54
C ASP A 132 -24.62 -6.42 -21.65
N GLU A 133 -23.64 -7.30 -21.86
CA GLU A 133 -22.63 -7.16 -22.92
C GLU A 133 -23.06 -7.83 -24.25
N GLY A 134 -24.35 -8.10 -24.43
CA GLY A 134 -24.93 -8.52 -25.70
C GLY A 134 -24.81 -7.44 -26.80
N PRO A 135 -25.19 -7.75 -28.06
CA PRO A 135 -25.01 -6.84 -29.18
C PRO A 135 -25.73 -5.49 -29.02
N ILE A 136 -26.95 -5.51 -28.48
CA ILE A 136 -27.75 -4.29 -28.26
C ILE A 136 -27.22 -3.50 -27.04
N GLY A 137 -26.89 -4.19 -25.94
CA GLY A 137 -26.30 -3.57 -24.76
C GLY A 137 -24.97 -2.85 -25.05
N ARG A 138 -24.11 -3.43 -25.89
CA ARG A 138 -22.91 -2.75 -26.41
C ARG A 138 -23.25 -1.53 -27.27
N ARG A 139 -24.16 -1.64 -28.26
CA ARG A 139 -24.58 -0.47 -29.06
C ARG A 139 -25.18 0.67 -28.21
N LEU A 140 -25.93 0.34 -27.15
CA LEU A 140 -26.44 1.33 -26.18
C LEU A 140 -25.31 2.00 -25.39
N LYS A 141 -24.31 1.24 -24.93
CA LYS A 141 -23.10 1.79 -24.29
C LYS A 141 -22.31 2.70 -25.23
N ASP A 142 -22.16 2.32 -26.50
CA ASP A 142 -21.42 3.11 -27.49
C ASP A 142 -22.18 4.41 -27.82
N ALA A 143 -23.51 4.36 -27.92
CA ALA A 143 -24.36 5.55 -28.04
C ALA A 143 -24.28 6.46 -26.80
N PHE A 144 -24.20 5.90 -25.58
CA PHE A 144 -23.91 6.68 -24.38
C PHE A 144 -22.53 7.33 -24.47
N LEU A 145 -21.49 6.61 -24.88
CA LEU A 145 -20.12 7.15 -24.98
C LEU A 145 -20.01 8.33 -25.95
N VAL A 146 -20.75 8.33 -27.06
CA VAL A 146 -20.73 9.42 -28.06
C VAL A 146 -21.37 10.72 -27.54
N LYS A 147 -22.40 10.66 -26.69
CA LYS A 147 -23.14 11.85 -26.22
C LYS A 147 -23.05 12.10 -24.71
N GLY A 148 -23.32 11.07 -23.92
CA GLY A 148 -23.33 11.13 -22.47
C GLY A 148 -21.97 11.43 -21.85
N LYS A 149 -20.84 11.08 -22.50
CA LYS A 149 -19.52 11.47 -22.01
C LYS A 149 -19.37 12.99 -21.94
N ASN A 150 -19.65 13.70 -23.03
CA ASN A 150 -19.49 15.16 -23.08
C ASN A 150 -20.47 15.85 -22.12
N PHE A 151 -21.72 15.38 -22.06
CA PHE A 151 -22.70 15.87 -21.09
C PHE A 151 -22.19 15.75 -19.64
N VAL A 152 -21.67 14.58 -19.26
CA VAL A 152 -21.11 14.33 -17.91
C VAL A 152 -19.95 15.28 -17.61
N LEU A 153 -19.03 15.47 -18.55
CA LEU A 153 -17.89 16.41 -18.39
C LEU A 153 -18.37 17.85 -18.21
N GLU A 154 -19.35 18.32 -19.00
CA GLU A 154 -19.96 19.64 -18.84
C GLU A 154 -20.58 19.83 -17.45
N GLN A 155 -21.29 18.84 -16.94
CA GLN A 155 -21.88 18.91 -15.59
C GLN A 155 -20.81 18.91 -14.48
N ILE A 156 -19.70 18.20 -14.65
CA ILE A 156 -18.59 18.22 -13.70
C ILE A 156 -17.91 19.59 -13.68
N ARG A 157 -17.71 20.23 -14.84
CA ARG A 157 -17.17 21.60 -14.92
C ARG A 157 -18.08 22.62 -14.22
N VAL A 158 -19.41 22.43 -14.26
CA VAL A 158 -20.37 23.26 -13.49
C VAL A 158 -20.21 23.04 -11.97
N TYR A 159 -19.96 21.81 -11.52
CA TYR A 159 -19.63 21.54 -10.11
C TYR A 159 -18.32 22.20 -9.67
N VAL A 160 -17.26 22.07 -10.49
CA VAL A 160 -15.94 22.67 -10.24
C VAL A 160 -16.03 24.20 -10.14
N ASP A 161 -16.70 24.86 -11.09
CA ASP A 161 -16.93 26.31 -11.08
C ASP A 161 -17.72 26.77 -9.83
N ALA A 162 -18.69 25.98 -9.38
CA ALA A 162 -19.45 26.27 -8.17
C ALA A 162 -18.59 26.12 -6.89
N MET A 163 -17.70 25.11 -6.82
CA MET A 163 -16.72 24.98 -5.73
C MET A 163 -15.70 26.13 -5.74
N ALA A 164 -15.17 26.52 -6.91
CA ALA A 164 -14.27 27.66 -7.06
C ALA A 164 -14.89 28.99 -6.60
N LYS A 165 -16.22 29.13 -6.74
CA LYS A 165 -17.02 30.27 -6.24
C LYS A 165 -17.39 30.19 -4.75
N GLY A 166 -16.91 29.16 -4.04
CA GLY A 166 -17.03 29.00 -2.59
C GLY A 166 -18.13 28.05 -2.13
N GLY A 167 -18.81 27.34 -3.04
CA GLY A 167 -19.84 26.35 -2.71
C GLY A 167 -20.87 26.88 -1.69
N PRO A 168 -21.24 26.09 -0.65
CA PRO A 168 -22.15 26.54 0.41
C PRO A 168 -21.50 27.50 1.41
N ALA A 169 -20.16 27.54 1.50
CA ALA A 169 -19.44 28.39 2.46
C ALA A 169 -19.60 29.88 2.16
N LYS A 170 -19.96 30.22 0.91
CA LYS A 170 -20.39 31.57 0.53
C LYS A 170 -21.67 31.98 1.26
N ASP A 171 -22.66 31.08 1.34
CA ASP A 171 -23.94 31.32 1.98
C ASP A 171 -23.82 31.23 3.51
N GLU A 172 -22.88 30.44 4.05
CA GLU A 172 -22.56 30.45 5.49
C GLU A 172 -22.09 31.80 6.02
N LEU A 173 -21.56 32.70 5.17
CA LEU A 173 -21.24 34.08 5.56
C LEU A 173 -22.50 34.88 5.95
N GLU A 174 -23.67 34.49 5.44
CA GLU A 174 -24.97 35.07 5.78
C GLU A 174 -25.72 34.24 6.84
N VAL A 175 -25.52 32.91 6.85
CA VAL A 175 -26.30 31.94 7.65
C VAL A 175 -25.70 31.63 9.04
N LYS A 176 -24.47 32.07 9.37
CA LYS A 176 -23.81 31.89 10.70
C LYS A 176 -24.48 32.63 11.90
N LYS A 177 -25.81 32.81 11.87
CA LYS A 177 -26.67 33.26 12.97
C LYS A 177 -27.34 32.15 13.80
N VAL A 178 -27.39 30.89 13.32
CA VAL A 178 -28.28 29.87 13.92
C VAL A 178 -27.58 28.53 14.23
N ASN A 179 -27.17 28.40 15.50
CA ASN A 179 -26.98 27.19 16.33
C ASN A 179 -26.36 25.88 15.78
N GLN A 180 -25.32 25.46 16.49
CA GLN A 180 -24.80 24.08 16.56
C GLN A 180 -25.76 23.11 17.29
N LYS A 181 -25.71 21.79 17.00
CA LYS A 181 -25.30 20.70 17.96
C LYS A 181 -25.60 19.25 17.52
N SER A 182 -24.51 18.50 17.25
CA SER A 182 -24.14 17.14 17.73
C SER A 182 -25.17 16.11 18.28
N ALA A 183 -25.05 14.83 17.87
CA ALA A 183 -24.98 13.64 18.76
C ALA A 183 -24.64 12.32 17.99
N ALA A 184 -24.00 11.33 18.65
CA ALA A 184 -23.77 9.95 18.15
C ALA A 184 -23.43 8.95 19.31
N PRO A 185 -23.76 7.62 19.23
CA PRO A 185 -23.37 6.64 20.27
C PRO A 185 -22.85 5.23 19.84
N THR A 186 -21.94 4.70 20.71
CA THR A 186 -21.50 3.32 21.10
C THR A 186 -22.30 2.04 20.69
N VAL A 187 -21.83 0.77 20.73
CA VAL A 187 -20.74 0.11 21.54
C VAL A 187 -19.96 -1.07 20.83
N GLN A 188 -19.73 -2.25 21.46
CA GLN A 188 -18.67 -3.27 21.18
C GLN A 188 -19.12 -4.77 21.06
N THR A 189 -18.36 -5.58 20.28
CA THR A 189 -17.85 -7.00 20.42
C THR A 189 -18.65 -8.22 20.98
N ALA A 190 -18.51 -9.42 20.35
CA ALA A 190 -18.10 -10.74 20.96
C ALA A 190 -18.04 -11.95 19.95
N VAL A 191 -17.43 -13.11 20.33
CA VAL A 191 -17.16 -14.40 19.57
C VAL A 191 -16.83 -15.55 20.58
N PRO A 192 -16.55 -16.87 20.29
CA PRO A 192 -16.21 -17.67 19.05
C PRO A 192 -17.15 -18.94 18.87
N PRO A 193 -16.82 -20.29 18.88
CA PRO A 193 -15.64 -21.15 18.51
C PRO A 193 -15.86 -22.58 17.84
N VAL A 194 -15.04 -22.97 16.83
CA VAL A 194 -14.40 -24.33 16.58
C VAL A 194 -15.32 -25.53 16.12
N VAL A 195 -15.00 -26.53 15.24
CA VAL A 195 -14.10 -27.75 15.33
C VAL A 195 -13.79 -28.49 13.97
N LYS A 196 -12.49 -28.68 13.63
CA LYS A 196 -11.70 -29.78 12.93
C LYS A 196 -12.09 -30.60 11.63
N LYS A 197 -11.12 -30.64 10.67
CA LYS A 197 -10.51 -31.77 9.86
C LYS A 197 -11.34 -32.55 8.78
N THR A 198 -10.81 -33.27 7.76
CA THR A 198 -9.48 -33.95 7.50
C THR A 198 -9.08 -33.98 5.97
N GLU A 199 -7.96 -34.62 5.57
CA GLU A 199 -7.29 -34.64 4.23
C GLU A 199 -7.25 -36.02 3.53
N GLU A 200 -6.77 -36.13 2.26
CA GLU A 200 -5.67 -37.04 1.75
C GLU A 200 -5.43 -36.88 0.20
N LYS A 201 -4.18 -36.69 -0.32
CA LYS A 201 -3.10 -37.63 -0.84
C LYS A 201 -3.39 -38.30 -2.23
N LYS A 202 -2.45 -38.81 -3.05
CA LYS A 202 -0.97 -39.11 -3.01
C LYS A 202 -0.41 -39.23 -4.47
N VAL A 203 0.92 -39.38 -4.68
CA VAL A 203 1.61 -40.38 -5.58
C VAL A 203 3.16 -40.18 -5.59
N LYS A 204 3.96 -41.24 -5.86
CA LYS A 204 5.39 -41.42 -5.47
C LYS A 204 6.45 -41.37 -6.60
N ARG A 205 7.75 -41.25 -6.22
CA ARG A 205 8.88 -42.12 -6.69
C ARG A 205 10.28 -41.70 -6.17
N LYS A 206 10.87 -42.46 -5.24
CA LYS A 206 12.23 -43.09 -5.27
C LYS A 206 12.41 -43.85 -3.95
N GLU A 207 12.31 -45.18 -3.99
CA GLU A 207 11.88 -45.95 -2.81
C GLU A 207 12.74 -45.72 -1.55
N GLY A 208 12.06 -45.31 -0.49
CA GLY A 208 12.60 -45.23 0.86
C GLY A 208 13.24 -43.89 1.22
N PHE A 209 14.01 -43.24 0.34
CA PHE A 209 14.78 -42.03 0.68
C PHE A 209 14.94 -41.01 -0.46
N LYS A 210 15.03 -39.72 -0.09
CA LYS A 210 15.19 -38.57 -0.98
C LYS A 210 16.31 -37.62 -0.54
N THR A 211 16.64 -36.69 -1.42
CA THR A 211 17.50 -35.53 -1.17
C THR A 211 16.69 -34.25 -1.34
N VAL A 212 16.69 -33.38 -0.33
CA VAL A 212 16.18 -32.00 -0.43
C VAL A 212 17.35 -31.08 -0.80
N LYS A 213 17.14 -30.14 -1.73
CA LYS A 213 18.12 -29.11 -2.07
C LYS A 213 17.44 -27.74 -2.17
N LEU A 214 18.00 -26.75 -1.49
CA LEU A 214 17.56 -25.35 -1.57
C LEU A 214 18.78 -24.45 -1.77
N THR A 215 18.58 -23.28 -2.36
CA THR A 215 19.62 -22.25 -2.46
C THR A 215 18.96 -20.90 -2.27
N GLU A 216 19.28 -20.26 -1.14
CA GLU A 216 18.61 -19.05 -0.67
C GLU A 216 19.62 -17.91 -0.51
N LYS A 217 19.27 -16.71 -1.00
CA LYS A 217 20.08 -15.51 -0.85
C LYS A 217 19.62 -14.71 0.38
N PHE A 218 20.57 -14.18 1.13
CA PHE A 218 20.36 -13.35 2.32
C PHE A 218 21.30 -12.15 2.35
N SER A 219 20.81 -11.07 2.94
CA SER A 219 21.46 -9.76 2.98
C SER A 219 22.19 -9.56 4.31
N CYS A 220 23.16 -10.44 4.58
CA CYS A 220 24.01 -10.38 5.76
C CYS A 220 25.39 -10.98 5.47
N ARG A 221 26.35 -10.76 6.39
CA ARG A 221 27.64 -11.48 6.36
C ARG A 221 27.44 -12.97 6.62
N ALA A 222 28.26 -13.84 6.02
CA ALA A 222 28.12 -15.28 6.19
C ALA A 222 28.34 -15.75 7.64
N VAL A 223 29.19 -15.05 8.41
CA VAL A 223 29.33 -15.24 9.86
C VAL A 223 28.05 -14.91 10.64
N ASN A 224 27.27 -13.91 10.22
CA ASN A 224 25.99 -13.60 10.85
C ASN A 224 24.94 -14.69 10.55
N MET A 225 24.92 -15.23 9.33
CA MET A 225 24.08 -16.38 8.98
C MET A 225 24.47 -17.63 9.79
N TYR A 226 25.78 -17.91 9.90
CA TYR A 226 26.31 -19.01 10.72
C TYR A 226 25.84 -18.88 12.18
N GLU A 227 26.02 -17.71 12.80
CA GLU A 227 25.58 -17.47 14.17
C GLU A 227 24.05 -17.53 14.33
N ILE A 228 23.26 -17.13 13.33
CA ILE A 228 21.79 -17.30 13.38
C ILE A 228 21.39 -18.78 13.41
N LEU A 229 22.16 -19.65 12.77
CA LEU A 229 21.91 -21.08 12.67
C LEU A 229 22.55 -21.90 13.80
N MET A 230 23.62 -21.40 14.42
CA MET A 230 24.40 -22.10 15.45
C MET A 230 24.26 -21.53 16.87
N ASP A 231 23.70 -20.34 17.06
CA ASP A 231 23.42 -19.77 18.39
C ASP A 231 21.98 -20.06 18.84
N GLU A 232 21.82 -20.68 20.00
CA GLU A 232 20.50 -21.05 20.55
C GLU A 232 19.56 -19.84 20.72
N ASN A 233 20.08 -18.70 21.17
CA ASN A 233 19.26 -17.51 21.42
C ASN A 233 18.88 -16.82 20.10
N ARG A 234 19.81 -16.76 19.13
CA ARG A 234 19.47 -16.28 17.78
C ARG A 234 18.47 -17.20 17.10
N TRP A 235 18.65 -18.52 17.15
CA TRP A 235 17.71 -19.49 16.57
C TRP A 235 16.29 -19.28 17.11
N LYS A 236 16.12 -19.24 18.44
CA LYS A 236 14.84 -18.94 19.10
C LYS A 236 14.30 -17.57 18.67
N GLY A 237 15.18 -16.56 18.63
CA GLY A 237 14.87 -15.20 18.22
C GLY A 237 14.28 -15.11 16.81
N PHE A 238 14.86 -15.81 15.83
CA PHE A 238 14.41 -15.80 14.44
C PHE A 238 13.23 -16.75 14.20
N THR A 239 13.34 -18.03 14.56
CA THR A 239 12.33 -19.07 14.24
C THR A 239 11.06 -19.00 15.10
N GLN A 240 11.17 -18.52 16.35
CA GLN A 240 10.11 -18.53 17.38
C GLN A 240 9.68 -19.93 17.86
N SER A 241 10.58 -20.92 17.75
CA SER A 241 10.44 -22.23 18.39
C SER A 241 11.62 -22.49 19.33
N ASN A 242 11.44 -23.37 20.33
CA ASN A 242 12.54 -23.69 21.24
C ASN A 242 13.62 -24.51 20.53
N ALA A 243 14.86 -24.29 20.99
CA ALA A 243 16.04 -24.99 20.55
C ALA A 243 17.02 -25.21 21.72
N LYS A 244 17.93 -26.17 21.52
CA LYS A 244 19.22 -26.33 22.19
C LYS A 244 20.25 -26.65 21.13
N ILE A 245 21.33 -25.89 21.07
CA ILE A 245 22.32 -25.99 19.97
C ILE A 245 23.73 -25.90 20.58
N SER A 246 24.49 -26.99 20.53
CA SER A 246 25.93 -26.92 20.80
C SER A 246 26.66 -26.24 19.63
N LYS A 247 27.71 -25.46 19.93
CA LYS A 247 28.65 -24.91 18.94
C LYS A 247 29.88 -25.81 18.71
N GLU A 248 29.92 -26.99 19.33
CA GLU A 248 31.03 -27.95 19.23
C GLU A 248 30.75 -29.08 18.23
N ILE A 249 31.80 -29.60 17.59
CA ILE A 249 31.72 -30.80 16.73
C ILE A 249 31.48 -32.03 17.62
N GLY A 250 30.56 -32.91 17.22
CA GLY A 250 30.04 -34.00 18.04
C GLY A 250 28.94 -33.59 19.02
N GLY A 251 28.75 -32.29 19.26
CA GLY A 251 27.72 -31.76 20.15
C GLY A 251 26.29 -31.93 19.62
N ASP A 252 25.34 -32.10 20.54
CA ASP A 252 23.92 -32.28 20.25
C ASP A 252 23.25 -31.01 19.71
N ILE A 253 22.20 -31.23 18.89
CA ILE A 253 21.22 -30.24 18.50
C ILE A 253 19.80 -30.76 18.72
N SER A 254 18.90 -29.86 19.10
CA SER A 254 17.47 -30.12 19.29
C SER A 254 16.73 -28.84 18.92
N ILE A 255 15.83 -28.89 17.94
CA ILE A 255 15.14 -27.72 17.38
C ILE A 255 13.65 -28.03 17.16
N PHE A 256 12.84 -26.98 17.03
CA PHE A 256 11.37 -27.07 16.98
C PHE A 256 10.80 -27.82 18.18
N ASP A 257 11.17 -27.39 19.38
CA ASP A 257 10.66 -27.91 20.65
C ASP A 257 10.94 -29.42 20.84
N GLY A 258 12.05 -29.88 20.26
CA GLY A 258 12.48 -31.29 20.25
C GLY A 258 11.89 -32.13 19.12
N SER A 259 11.10 -31.55 18.21
CA SER A 259 10.53 -32.26 17.05
C SER A 259 11.60 -32.76 16.08
N VAL A 260 12.75 -32.07 16.00
CA VAL A 260 13.95 -32.47 15.26
C VAL A 260 15.13 -32.52 16.22
N THR A 261 15.89 -33.62 16.17
CA THR A 261 17.12 -33.82 16.97
C THR A 261 18.27 -34.32 16.11
N GLY A 262 19.50 -34.16 16.60
CA GLY A 262 20.68 -34.39 15.79
C GLY A 262 22.00 -34.13 16.49
N THR A 263 23.09 -34.20 15.72
CA THR A 263 24.46 -33.86 16.17
C THR A 263 25.23 -33.10 15.09
N ASN A 264 26.15 -32.24 15.53
CA ASN A 264 27.12 -31.56 14.66
C ASN A 264 28.19 -32.54 14.16
N MET A 265 28.37 -32.64 12.84
CA MET A 265 29.36 -33.50 12.19
C MET A 265 30.61 -32.73 11.74
N GLU A 266 30.43 -31.52 11.21
CA GLU A 266 31.49 -30.62 10.77
C GLU A 266 31.02 -29.17 10.92
N LEU A 267 31.88 -28.29 11.42
CA LEU A 267 31.59 -26.88 11.60
C LEU A 267 32.78 -26.04 11.12
N GLN A 268 32.52 -25.07 10.24
CA GLN A 268 33.46 -24.05 9.83
C GLN A 268 32.77 -22.69 9.89
N GLU A 269 33.20 -21.82 10.80
CA GLU A 269 32.57 -20.52 11.07
C GLU A 269 32.40 -19.69 9.78
N GLY A 270 31.18 -19.22 9.54
CA GLY A 270 30.84 -18.42 8.37
C GLY A 270 30.98 -19.12 7.01
N LYS A 271 31.18 -20.46 6.96
CA LYS A 271 31.44 -21.20 5.71
C LYS A 271 30.65 -22.49 5.55
N LEU A 272 30.55 -23.31 6.59
CA LEU A 272 30.00 -24.66 6.49
C LEU A 272 29.40 -25.14 7.82
N ILE A 273 28.19 -25.71 7.73
CA ILE A 273 27.58 -26.50 8.80
C ILE A 273 27.20 -27.85 8.20
N VAL A 274 27.63 -28.95 8.84
CA VAL A 274 27.20 -30.32 8.52
C VAL A 274 26.66 -30.96 9.79
N GLN A 275 25.45 -31.50 9.74
CA GLN A 275 24.73 -32.05 10.88
C GLN A 275 23.98 -33.32 10.49
N LYS A 276 23.85 -34.28 11.42
CA LYS A 276 22.85 -35.35 11.32
C LYS A 276 21.54 -34.87 11.91
N TRP A 277 20.42 -35.07 11.22
CA TRP A 277 19.07 -34.66 11.66
C TRP A 277 18.09 -35.84 11.57
N ARG A 278 17.22 -36.01 12.56
CA ARG A 278 15.99 -36.83 12.44
C ARG A 278 14.79 -36.10 13.02
N PHE A 279 13.59 -36.34 12.49
CA PHE A 279 12.37 -35.99 13.20
C PHE A 279 11.96 -37.09 14.19
N GLY A 280 11.27 -36.72 15.26
CA GLY A 280 10.78 -37.65 16.28
C GLY A 280 9.71 -38.66 15.80
N ASN A 281 9.17 -38.52 14.59
CA ASN A 281 8.27 -39.49 13.94
C ASN A 281 8.95 -40.39 12.90
N TRP A 282 10.24 -40.20 12.61
CA TRP A 282 10.97 -41.11 11.72
C TRP A 282 11.26 -42.46 12.42
N PRO A 283 11.36 -43.57 11.67
CA PRO A 283 11.82 -44.85 12.23
C PRO A 283 13.15 -44.71 12.97
N ASP A 284 13.33 -45.49 14.04
CA ASP A 284 14.49 -45.37 14.91
C ASP A 284 15.80 -45.79 14.23
N GLY A 285 16.88 -45.08 14.57
CA GLY A 285 18.18 -45.20 13.93
C GLY A 285 18.32 -44.46 12.58
N LEU A 286 17.24 -44.00 11.94
CA LEU A 286 17.33 -43.23 10.70
C LEU A 286 17.67 -41.76 10.97
N TYR A 287 18.75 -41.30 10.32
CA TYR A 287 19.18 -39.90 10.29
C TYR A 287 19.46 -39.46 8.86
N SER A 288 19.02 -38.25 8.55
CA SER A 288 19.37 -37.50 7.35
C SER A 288 20.67 -36.71 7.58
N THR A 289 21.42 -36.42 6.51
CA THR A 289 22.62 -35.58 6.61
C THR A 289 22.34 -34.21 6.01
N VAL A 290 22.27 -33.18 6.85
CA VAL A 290 22.16 -31.77 6.46
C VAL A 290 23.55 -31.21 6.18
N ARG A 291 23.71 -30.55 5.02
CA ARG A 291 24.89 -29.77 4.66
C ARG A 291 24.47 -28.38 4.18
N LEU A 292 24.97 -27.36 4.85
CA LEU A 292 24.74 -25.94 4.56
C LEU A 292 26.07 -25.28 4.19
N VAL A 293 26.26 -24.93 2.92
CA VAL A 293 27.40 -24.08 2.51
C VAL A 293 26.97 -22.62 2.60
N LEU A 294 27.79 -21.79 3.23
CA LEU A 294 27.62 -20.35 3.35
C LEU A 294 28.66 -19.69 2.45
N GLU A 295 28.24 -19.22 1.27
CA GLU A 295 29.10 -18.50 0.35
C GLU A 295 28.86 -17.00 0.48
N GLU A 296 29.90 -16.21 0.68
CA GLU A 296 29.85 -14.75 0.62
C GLU A 296 30.50 -14.27 -0.69
N PRO A 297 29.79 -14.33 -1.85
CA PRO A 297 30.34 -13.87 -3.13
C PRO A 297 30.62 -12.36 -3.15
N GLU A 298 29.97 -11.61 -2.27
CA GLU A 298 30.18 -10.17 -2.10
C GLU A 298 30.00 -9.81 -0.61
N PRO A 299 30.76 -8.86 -0.04
CA PRO A 299 30.57 -8.44 1.34
C PRO A 299 29.11 -8.02 1.63
N GLY A 300 28.53 -8.58 2.69
CA GLY A 300 27.14 -8.32 3.08
C GLY A 300 26.09 -9.19 2.37
N VAL A 301 26.50 -10.11 1.50
CA VAL A 301 25.61 -10.98 0.72
C VAL A 301 25.98 -12.44 0.94
N THR A 302 25.12 -13.19 1.62
CA THR A 302 25.29 -14.64 1.83
C THR A 302 24.38 -15.43 0.89
N VAL A 303 24.93 -16.46 0.24
CA VAL A 303 24.20 -17.51 -0.47
C VAL A 303 24.29 -18.80 0.35
N VAL A 304 23.15 -19.26 0.84
CA VAL A 304 23.02 -20.48 1.63
C VAL A 304 22.63 -21.62 0.70
N LYS A 305 23.56 -22.56 0.44
CA LYS A 305 23.29 -23.78 -0.35
C LYS A 305 23.03 -24.93 0.60
N LEU A 306 21.75 -25.29 0.77
CA LEU A 306 21.32 -26.47 1.50
C LEU A 306 21.35 -27.70 0.58
N THR A 307 21.90 -28.79 1.09
CA THR A 307 21.63 -30.15 0.60
C THR A 307 21.41 -31.05 1.82
N GLN A 308 20.24 -31.68 1.91
CA GLN A 308 19.93 -32.66 2.94
C GLN A 308 19.69 -34.02 2.27
N THR A 309 20.58 -34.98 2.49
CA THR A 309 20.45 -36.36 1.99
C THR A 309 19.74 -37.25 2.99
N ASP A 310 19.33 -38.44 2.55
CA ASP A 310 18.86 -39.53 3.42
C ASP A 310 17.59 -39.17 4.24
N VAL A 311 16.75 -38.29 3.66
CA VAL A 311 15.41 -37.97 4.18
C VAL A 311 14.46 -39.10 3.78
N PRO A 312 13.81 -39.82 4.71
CA PRO A 312 12.94 -40.93 4.35
C PRO A 312 11.69 -40.46 3.56
N GLU A 313 11.19 -41.30 2.64
CA GLU A 313 9.97 -41.03 1.87
C GLU A 313 8.72 -41.05 2.78
N GLU A 314 8.62 -42.02 3.69
CA GLU A 314 7.47 -42.22 4.57
C GLU A 314 7.91 -42.25 6.05
N ASP A 315 7.10 -41.72 6.98
CA ASP A 315 7.38 -41.77 8.42
C ASP A 315 7.04 -43.14 9.04
N ARG A 316 7.27 -43.32 10.36
CA ARG A 316 6.95 -44.60 11.05
C ARG A 316 5.46 -44.97 11.09
N TYR A 317 4.59 -44.11 10.54
CA TYR A 317 3.15 -44.31 10.40
C TYR A 317 2.71 -44.41 8.92
N GLY A 318 3.65 -44.42 7.96
CA GLY A 318 3.36 -44.53 6.52
C GLY A 318 3.00 -43.21 5.80
N ASN A 319 3.20 -42.05 6.44
CA ASN A 319 2.92 -40.76 5.82
C ASN A 319 4.01 -40.36 4.83
N SER A 320 3.69 -40.32 3.53
CA SER A 320 4.65 -39.96 2.47
C SER A 320 4.99 -38.47 2.35
N THR A 321 4.52 -37.65 3.29
CA THR A 321 4.71 -36.19 3.27
C THR A 321 6.01 -35.76 3.95
N VAL A 322 6.85 -36.69 4.43
CA VAL A 322 8.09 -36.37 5.15
C VAL A 322 9.02 -35.45 4.36
N VAL A 323 9.24 -35.75 3.07
CA VAL A 323 10.17 -35.01 2.22
C VAL A 323 9.66 -33.59 1.97
N GLU A 324 8.36 -33.47 1.66
CA GLU A 324 7.65 -32.21 1.45
C GLU A 324 7.62 -31.37 2.74
N ASN A 325 7.36 -31.99 3.89
CA ASN A 325 7.39 -31.36 5.20
C ASN A 325 8.81 -30.92 5.60
N THR A 326 9.84 -31.65 5.18
CA THR A 326 11.25 -31.30 5.43
C THR A 326 11.65 -30.08 4.59
N GLU A 327 11.36 -30.08 3.29
CA GLU A 327 11.60 -28.93 2.42
C GLU A 327 10.80 -27.69 2.85
N ARG A 328 9.50 -27.86 3.17
CA ARG A 328 8.65 -26.78 3.68
C ARG A 328 9.11 -26.27 5.05
N GLY A 329 9.61 -27.16 5.91
CA GLY A 329 10.23 -26.77 7.20
C GLY A 329 11.43 -25.84 7.00
N TRP A 330 12.36 -26.20 6.11
CA TRP A 330 13.46 -25.32 5.73
C TRP A 330 13.01 -23.99 5.13
N ARG A 331 12.10 -24.03 4.15
CA ARG A 331 11.63 -22.84 3.44
C ARG A 331 10.87 -21.90 4.37
N ASP A 332 9.87 -22.40 5.10
CA ASP A 332 8.85 -21.57 5.76
C ASP A 332 9.13 -21.32 7.26
N LEU A 333 9.79 -22.27 7.93
CA LEU A 333 10.05 -22.22 9.38
C LEU A 333 11.48 -21.81 9.74
N ILE A 334 12.43 -21.93 8.79
CA ILE A 334 13.82 -21.48 8.96
C ILE A 334 14.08 -20.27 8.06
N PHE A 335 14.25 -20.47 6.75
CA PHE A 335 14.76 -19.43 5.84
C PHE A 335 13.81 -18.24 5.69
N HIS A 336 12.50 -18.46 5.53
CA HIS A 336 11.50 -17.39 5.55
C HIS A 336 11.45 -16.68 6.90
N LYS A 337 11.55 -17.38 8.04
CA LYS A 337 11.58 -16.74 9.37
C LYS A 337 12.81 -15.86 9.55
N ILE A 338 13.99 -16.33 9.13
CA ILE A 338 15.23 -15.55 9.13
C ILE A 338 15.07 -14.28 8.27
N ARG A 339 14.49 -14.41 7.08
CA ARG A 339 14.22 -13.30 6.14
C ARG A 339 13.16 -12.31 6.66
N ALA A 340 12.13 -12.78 7.37
CA ALA A 340 11.02 -11.97 7.88
C ALA A 340 11.29 -11.29 9.24
N LYS A 341 12.44 -11.57 9.85
CA LYS A 341 12.92 -11.01 11.13
C LYS A 341 14.19 -10.16 10.97
N SER A 342 14.42 -9.56 9.80
CA SER A 342 15.25 -8.37 9.73
C SER A 342 14.78 -7.34 10.78
N PRO A 343 15.69 -6.62 11.46
CA PRO A 343 15.33 -5.74 12.56
C PRO A 343 14.42 -4.60 12.09
N ILE A 344 13.46 -4.21 12.92
CA ILE A 344 12.63 -3.03 12.68
C ILE A 344 13.53 -1.78 12.73
N LEU A 345 13.43 -0.90 11.74
CA LEU A 345 14.22 0.34 11.68
C LEU A 345 13.67 1.34 12.70
N GLY A 346 14.51 1.72 13.67
CA GLY A 346 14.13 2.61 14.79
C GLY A 346 13.91 4.08 14.40
N PRO A 347 13.28 4.89 15.26
CA PRO A 347 12.80 6.24 14.94
C PRO A 347 13.89 7.22 14.46
N ASP A 348 15.15 7.01 14.83
CA ASP A 348 16.26 7.89 14.42
C ASP A 348 16.65 7.71 12.94
N PHE A 349 16.31 6.57 12.32
CA PHE A 349 16.58 6.31 10.90
C PHE A 349 15.85 7.28 9.97
N TYR A 350 14.68 7.79 10.39
CA TYR A 350 13.78 8.60 9.57
C TYR A 350 13.91 10.11 9.81
N GLN A 351 14.56 10.53 10.90
CA GLN A 351 14.69 11.93 11.31
C GLN A 351 15.85 12.65 10.58
N ILE A 352 15.87 12.48 9.27
CA ILE A 352 16.78 13.06 8.29
C ILE A 352 15.95 13.55 7.09
N ASP A 353 16.52 14.43 6.27
CA ASP A 353 15.83 14.99 5.12
C ASP A 353 15.35 13.92 4.11
N ALA A 354 14.24 14.19 3.41
CA ALA A 354 13.64 13.27 2.46
C ALA A 354 14.58 12.81 1.33
N LEU A 355 15.54 13.64 0.87
CA LEU A 355 16.54 13.26 -0.12
C LEU A 355 17.64 12.36 0.44
N ASP A 356 17.94 12.45 1.74
CA ASP A 356 18.87 11.54 2.41
C ASP A 356 18.19 10.22 2.80
N LEU A 357 16.90 10.26 3.14
CA LEU A 357 16.10 9.09 3.49
C LEU A 357 15.74 8.23 2.27
N ALA A 358 15.40 8.84 1.12
CA ALA A 358 14.95 8.13 -0.07
C ALA A 358 15.93 7.03 -0.56
N PRO A 359 17.23 7.31 -0.81
CA PRO A 359 18.18 6.26 -1.21
C PRO A 359 18.41 5.22 -0.11
N LYS A 360 18.28 5.58 1.19
CA LYS A 360 18.41 4.65 2.32
C LYS A 360 17.20 3.70 2.47
N LEU A 361 16.03 4.09 1.97
CA LEU A 361 14.83 3.25 1.96
C LEU A 361 14.86 2.17 0.87
N LEU A 362 15.63 2.37 -0.21
CA LEU A 362 15.79 1.34 -1.23
C LEU A 362 16.46 0.10 -0.64
N GLY A 363 16.00 -1.09 -1.08
CA GLY A 363 16.52 -2.38 -0.62
C GLY A 363 15.96 -2.83 0.73
N LYS A 364 15.45 -1.92 1.57
CA LYS A 364 14.79 -2.20 2.86
C LYS A 364 13.41 -2.85 2.65
N TYR A 365 12.85 -3.46 3.69
CA TYR A 365 11.61 -4.26 3.59
C TYR A 365 10.41 -3.59 4.25
N LEU A 366 9.29 -3.51 3.53
CA LEU A 366 7.97 -3.27 4.11
C LEU A 366 7.31 -4.60 4.46
N ARG A 367 6.73 -4.69 5.66
CA ARG A 367 6.02 -5.89 6.13
C ARG A 367 4.64 -5.53 6.67
N ARG A 368 3.64 -6.32 6.28
CA ARG A 368 2.31 -6.36 6.91
C ARG A 368 1.76 -7.78 6.81
N ASP A 369 1.29 -8.33 7.92
CA ASP A 369 0.82 -9.72 8.01
C ASP A 369 1.92 -10.74 7.58
N ASP A 370 1.59 -11.60 6.61
CA ASP A 370 2.46 -12.53 5.89
C ASP A 370 3.20 -11.89 4.69
N VAL A 371 2.77 -10.70 4.24
CA VAL A 371 3.32 -10.00 3.09
C VAL A 371 4.60 -9.27 3.48
N VAL A 372 5.68 -9.57 2.78
CA VAL A 372 6.95 -8.85 2.86
C VAL A 372 7.34 -8.40 1.45
N LEU A 373 7.65 -7.11 1.32
CA LEU A 373 7.98 -6.42 0.07
C LEU A 373 9.33 -5.73 0.21
N GLN A 374 10.20 -5.84 -0.78
CA GLN A 374 11.44 -5.05 -0.84
C GLN A 374 11.18 -3.77 -1.61
N ILE A 375 11.52 -2.61 -1.04
CA ILE A 375 11.39 -1.32 -1.72
C ILE A 375 12.41 -1.26 -2.87
N THR A 376 11.94 -1.01 -4.10
CA THR A 376 12.78 -0.97 -5.32
C THR A 376 12.78 0.37 -6.04
N GLU A 377 11.82 1.25 -5.73
CA GLU A 377 11.70 2.61 -6.26
C GLU A 377 10.98 3.50 -5.25
N VAL A 378 11.43 4.75 -5.11
CA VAL A 378 10.82 5.79 -4.27
C VAL A 378 10.91 7.18 -4.90
N GLU A 379 10.12 8.13 -4.39
CA GLU A 379 10.25 9.57 -4.69
C GLU A 379 10.28 10.40 -3.41
N ALA A 380 11.15 11.39 -3.35
CA ALA A 380 11.24 12.31 -2.23
C ALA A 380 10.40 13.58 -2.45
N TYR A 381 9.82 14.09 -1.36
CA TYR A 381 9.04 15.31 -1.31
C TYR A 381 9.45 16.12 -0.07
N ARG A 382 9.99 17.33 -0.31
CA ARG A 382 10.47 18.25 0.75
C ARG A 382 9.37 19.24 1.17
N SER A 383 9.60 20.00 2.22
CA SER A 383 8.67 21.04 2.68
C SER A 383 8.63 22.29 1.78
N ASN A 384 9.70 22.56 1.03
CA ASN A 384 9.81 23.69 0.10
C ASN A 384 9.44 23.34 -1.36
N ASP A 385 8.90 22.14 -1.59
CA ASP A 385 8.65 21.55 -2.90
C ASP A 385 7.20 21.77 -3.36
N SER A 386 7.02 22.31 -4.56
CA SER A 386 5.68 22.56 -5.11
C SER A 386 4.90 21.30 -5.52
N ALA A 387 5.57 20.14 -5.62
CA ALA A 387 4.89 18.85 -5.80
C ALA A 387 4.48 18.19 -4.46
N CYS A 388 4.97 18.69 -3.32
CA CYS A 388 4.65 18.14 -2.01
C CYS A 388 3.28 18.64 -1.53
N HIS A 389 2.47 17.78 -0.89
CA HIS A 389 1.23 18.22 -0.24
C HIS A 389 1.49 19.22 0.91
N GLY A 390 2.68 19.17 1.52
CA GLY A 390 3.12 20.09 2.57
C GLY A 390 3.10 21.57 2.16
N ARG A 391 3.13 21.87 0.85
CA ARG A 391 3.03 23.23 0.29
C ARG A 391 1.80 24.02 0.76
N VAL A 392 0.71 23.32 1.08
CA VAL A 392 -0.57 23.90 1.53
C VAL A 392 -0.55 24.22 3.03
N GLY A 393 0.41 23.66 3.79
CA GLY A 393 0.45 23.67 5.24
C GLY A 393 -0.37 22.54 5.86
N VAL A 394 -0.65 22.66 7.16
CA VAL A 394 -1.37 21.65 7.94
C VAL A 394 -2.88 21.75 7.70
N THR A 395 -3.48 20.66 7.20
CA THR A 395 -4.91 20.40 7.08
C THR A 395 -5.22 19.02 7.67
N SER A 396 -6.50 18.64 7.79
CA SER A 396 -6.90 17.29 8.21
C SER A 396 -6.25 16.17 7.36
N ARG A 397 -6.11 16.40 6.04
CA ARG A 397 -5.46 15.50 5.07
C ARG A 397 -3.93 15.46 5.20
N THR A 398 -3.29 16.59 5.51
CA THR A 398 -1.81 16.70 5.56
C THR A 398 -1.22 16.58 6.97
N ALA A 399 -2.00 16.67 8.04
CA ALA A 399 -1.49 16.59 9.42
C ALA A 399 -0.53 15.40 9.69
N PRO A 400 -0.74 14.18 9.15
CA PRO A 400 0.22 13.08 9.32
C PRO A 400 1.58 13.33 8.66
N LEU A 401 1.64 14.08 7.55
CA LEU A 401 2.88 14.48 6.88
C LEU A 401 3.72 15.44 7.73
N PHE A 402 3.09 16.19 8.63
CA PHE A 402 3.74 17.03 9.64
C PHE A 402 3.96 16.30 10.98
N GLY A 403 3.64 15.00 11.05
CA GLY A 403 3.94 14.12 12.19
C GLY A 403 5.45 13.82 12.33
N PRO A 404 5.85 13.02 13.32
CA PRO A 404 7.25 12.64 13.50
C PRO A 404 7.74 11.72 12.36
N GLY A 405 9.02 11.83 11.99
CA GLY A 405 9.66 10.89 11.07
C GLY A 405 9.41 9.41 11.44
N GLY A 406 9.21 8.56 10.44
CA GLY A 406 8.95 7.14 10.62
C GLY A 406 7.49 6.77 10.86
N HIS A 407 6.56 7.71 10.72
CA HIS A 407 5.13 7.42 10.58
C HIS A 407 4.78 7.19 9.11
N ALA A 408 3.74 6.42 8.84
CA ALA A 408 3.15 6.28 7.52
C ALA A 408 2.27 7.50 7.21
N TYR A 409 2.51 8.17 6.09
CA TYR A 409 1.54 9.09 5.50
C TYR A 409 0.84 8.39 4.35
N VAL A 410 -0.45 8.11 4.54
CA VAL A 410 -1.29 7.37 3.59
C VAL A 410 -2.44 8.25 3.12
N TYR A 411 -2.62 8.34 1.80
CA TYR A 411 -3.70 9.09 1.16
C TYR A 411 -4.28 8.30 -0.03
N LEU A 412 -5.50 8.64 -0.46
CA LEU A 412 -6.03 8.19 -1.74
C LEU A 412 -5.60 9.18 -2.82
N CYS A 413 -5.15 8.66 -3.96
CA CYS A 413 -4.88 9.42 -5.16
C CYS A 413 -5.85 8.94 -6.26
N TYR A 414 -6.42 9.88 -7.00
CA TYR A 414 -7.47 9.62 -7.99
C TYR A 414 -8.67 8.84 -7.41
N GLY A 415 -9.01 9.08 -6.14
CA GLY A 415 -10.05 8.38 -5.37
C GLY A 415 -9.84 6.87 -5.16
N LEU A 416 -8.86 6.26 -5.83
CA LEU A 416 -8.82 4.81 -6.12
C LEU A 416 -7.50 4.15 -5.71
N HIS A 417 -6.43 4.93 -5.52
CA HIS A 417 -5.08 4.41 -5.32
C HIS A 417 -4.51 4.84 -3.98
N THR A 418 -4.48 3.91 -3.01
CA THR A 418 -3.81 4.12 -1.72
C THR A 418 -2.31 4.31 -1.95
N MET A 419 -1.83 5.54 -1.78
CA MET A 419 -0.41 5.89 -1.85
C MET A 419 0.21 5.82 -0.45
N LEU A 420 1.35 5.15 -0.32
CA LEU A 420 2.07 4.97 0.94
C LEU A 420 3.35 5.80 0.92
N ASN A 421 3.52 6.65 1.92
CA ASN A 421 4.71 7.47 2.11
C ASN A 421 5.28 7.23 3.50
N VAL A 422 6.59 7.34 3.64
CA VAL A 422 7.32 7.35 4.91
C VAL A 422 7.59 8.81 5.27
N VAL A 423 7.05 9.28 6.40
CA VAL A 423 7.31 10.65 6.90
C VAL A 423 8.79 10.77 7.25
N ALA A 424 9.40 11.89 6.84
CA ALA A 424 10.83 12.17 6.96
C ALA A 424 11.08 13.46 7.75
N ASP A 425 12.32 13.63 8.21
CA ASP A 425 12.78 14.73 9.07
C ASP A 425 12.02 14.75 10.43
N LYS A 426 12.10 15.87 11.13
CA LYS A 426 11.49 16.11 12.44
C LYS A 426 10.02 16.51 12.29
N GLN A 427 9.28 16.30 13.38
CA GLN A 427 7.88 16.72 13.48
C GLN A 427 7.74 18.21 13.17
N GLY A 428 6.72 18.57 12.38
CA GLY A 428 6.44 19.93 11.94
C GLY A 428 7.14 20.39 10.67
N ILE A 429 8.05 19.59 10.07
CA ILE A 429 8.70 19.96 8.80
C ILE A 429 7.78 19.78 7.60
N GLY A 430 7.05 18.66 7.50
CA GLY A 430 6.16 18.37 6.36
C GLY A 430 6.90 17.79 5.15
N SER A 431 7.67 16.71 5.36
CA SER A 431 8.44 16.03 4.30
C SER A 431 8.25 14.51 4.35
N ALA A 432 8.35 13.83 3.20
CA ALA A 432 8.17 12.39 3.11
C ALA A 432 8.81 11.76 1.88
N VAL A 433 8.85 10.43 1.88
CA VAL A 433 9.27 9.60 0.75
C VAL A 433 8.14 8.66 0.32
N LEU A 434 7.64 8.82 -0.91
CA LEU A 434 6.64 7.96 -1.55
C LEU A 434 7.24 6.61 -1.92
N ILE A 435 6.58 5.52 -1.53
CA ILE A 435 6.95 4.16 -1.94
C ILE A 435 6.30 3.83 -3.29
N ARG A 436 7.12 3.72 -4.35
CA ARG A 436 6.63 3.61 -5.74
C ARG A 436 6.59 2.22 -6.30
N SER A 437 7.58 1.39 -6.01
CA SER A 437 7.53 0.00 -6.41
C SER A 437 8.26 -0.89 -5.44
N CYS A 438 7.90 -2.17 -5.48
CA CYS A 438 8.53 -3.19 -4.67
C CYS A 438 8.77 -4.48 -5.46
N ALA A 439 9.72 -5.29 -5.01
CA ALA A 439 9.78 -6.72 -5.33
C ALA A 439 9.08 -7.54 -4.23
N PRO A 440 8.42 -8.67 -4.56
CA PRO A 440 7.82 -9.55 -3.56
C PRO A 440 8.90 -10.39 -2.88
N VAL A 441 8.83 -10.49 -1.55
CA VAL A 441 9.79 -11.25 -0.73
C VAL A 441 9.11 -12.39 0.02
N ALA A 442 7.85 -12.19 0.45
CA ALA A 442 6.97 -13.21 1.01
C ALA A 442 5.48 -12.82 0.85
N GLY A 443 4.58 -13.77 1.09
CA GLY A 443 3.13 -13.56 1.02
C GLY A 443 2.59 -13.47 -0.41
N LEU A 444 3.25 -14.09 -1.40
CA LEU A 444 2.92 -13.94 -2.82
C LEU A 444 1.45 -14.28 -3.15
N GLU A 445 0.88 -15.34 -2.56
CA GLU A 445 -0.53 -15.69 -2.75
C GLU A 445 -1.50 -14.67 -2.12
N THR A 446 -1.09 -14.00 -1.04
CA THR A 446 -1.83 -12.88 -0.46
C THR A 446 -1.70 -11.64 -1.35
N ILE A 447 -0.54 -11.39 -1.98
CA ILE A 447 -0.35 -10.33 -2.99
C ILE A 447 -1.23 -10.58 -4.23
N LYS A 448 -1.15 -11.76 -4.86
CA LYS A 448 -1.97 -12.16 -6.03
C LYS A 448 -3.46 -11.92 -5.76
N ARG A 449 -3.95 -12.44 -4.62
CA ARG A 449 -5.34 -12.31 -4.15
C ARG A 449 -5.75 -10.85 -3.94
N ARG A 450 -4.96 -10.06 -3.20
CA ARG A 450 -5.24 -8.63 -2.94
C ARG A 450 -5.18 -7.78 -4.22
N ARG A 451 -4.28 -8.11 -5.15
CA ARG A 451 -4.17 -7.41 -6.44
C ARG A 451 -5.30 -7.78 -7.40
N GLY A 452 -5.79 -9.02 -7.35
CA GLY A 452 -6.77 -9.58 -8.29
C GLY A 452 -6.12 -10.13 -9.56
N LEU A 453 -4.88 -10.64 -9.45
CA LEU A 453 -4.06 -11.07 -10.58
C LEU A 453 -3.30 -12.35 -10.21
N ASP A 454 -3.58 -13.47 -10.89
CA ASP A 454 -2.75 -14.66 -10.81
C ASP A 454 -1.55 -14.53 -11.77
N THR A 455 -0.48 -13.93 -11.26
CA THR A 455 0.80 -13.82 -11.97
C THR A 455 1.92 -13.51 -11.00
N GLU A 456 3.16 -13.75 -11.40
CA GLU A 456 4.37 -13.47 -10.60
C GLU A 456 5.22 -12.37 -11.26
N LYS A 457 4.70 -11.76 -12.33
CA LYS A 457 5.37 -10.73 -13.13
C LYS A 457 5.39 -9.37 -12.40
N PRO A 458 6.34 -8.46 -12.76
CA PRO A 458 6.45 -7.11 -12.19
C PRO A 458 5.15 -6.28 -12.13
N VAL A 459 4.16 -6.57 -12.98
CA VAL A 459 2.84 -5.92 -12.99
C VAL A 459 2.12 -5.93 -11.62
N LEU A 460 2.44 -6.87 -10.72
CA LEU A 460 1.90 -6.89 -9.36
C LEU A 460 2.23 -5.63 -8.54
N LEU A 461 3.44 -5.07 -8.65
CA LEU A 461 3.99 -4.10 -7.69
C LEU A 461 4.68 -2.87 -8.32
N THR A 462 4.71 -2.79 -9.65
CA THR A 462 5.29 -1.67 -10.44
C THR A 462 4.42 -0.41 -10.44
N GLY A 463 4.26 0.25 -9.29
CA GLY A 463 3.54 1.53 -9.15
C GLY A 463 2.93 1.71 -7.75
N PRO A 464 2.86 2.95 -7.20
CA PRO A 464 2.61 3.17 -5.77
C PRO A 464 1.25 2.62 -5.29
N GLY A 465 0.16 2.93 -5.99
CA GLY A 465 -1.16 2.35 -5.71
C GLY A 465 -1.23 0.82 -5.87
N LYS A 466 -0.27 0.19 -6.57
CA LYS A 466 -0.14 -1.27 -6.64
C LYS A 466 0.50 -1.82 -5.37
N VAL A 467 1.52 -1.14 -4.82
CA VAL A 467 2.13 -1.46 -3.52
C VAL A 467 1.10 -1.32 -2.41
N GLY A 468 0.35 -0.22 -2.35
CA GLY A 468 -0.74 -0.01 -1.39
C GLY A 468 -1.80 -1.12 -1.44
N LYS A 469 -2.28 -1.48 -2.64
CA LYS A 469 -3.23 -2.60 -2.81
C LYS A 469 -2.63 -3.96 -2.44
N ALA A 470 -1.34 -4.23 -2.72
CA ALA A 470 -0.67 -5.48 -2.35
C ALA A 470 -0.46 -5.64 -0.84
N LEU A 471 -0.08 -4.55 -0.16
CA LEU A 471 -0.06 -4.48 1.31
C LEU A 471 -1.48 -4.55 1.89
N GLY A 472 -2.51 -4.19 1.12
CA GLY A 472 -3.92 -4.24 1.51
C GLY A 472 -4.28 -3.16 2.54
N ILE A 473 -3.65 -1.99 2.43
CA ILE A 473 -3.82 -0.86 3.36
C ILE A 473 -4.88 0.14 2.86
N SER A 474 -5.51 0.80 3.82
CA SER A 474 -6.45 1.91 3.70
C SER A 474 -5.85 3.20 4.28
N THR A 475 -6.55 4.33 4.16
CA THR A 475 -6.19 5.61 4.79
C THR A 475 -6.12 5.56 6.31
N ASP A 476 -6.78 4.59 6.96
CA ASP A 476 -6.69 4.35 8.41
C ASP A 476 -5.26 4.01 8.90
N TRP A 477 -4.37 3.64 7.97
CA TRP A 477 -2.95 3.40 8.23
C TRP A 477 -2.10 4.69 8.22
N SER A 478 -2.70 5.84 7.89
CA SER A 478 -2.05 7.14 8.00
C SER A 478 -1.81 7.51 9.48
N ASN A 479 -0.74 8.23 9.76
CA ASN A 479 -0.26 8.57 11.10
C ASN A 479 0.13 7.38 11.99
N GLN A 480 0.30 6.17 11.43
CA GLN A 480 0.75 4.99 12.19
C GLN A 480 2.29 4.86 12.19
N PRO A 481 2.94 4.58 13.33
CA PRO A 481 4.39 4.39 13.40
C PRO A 481 4.86 3.09 12.72
N LEU A 482 5.76 3.22 11.74
CA LEU A 482 6.34 2.09 10.97
C LEU A 482 7.34 1.25 11.78
N PHE A 483 7.67 1.69 13.01
CA PHE A 483 8.60 1.03 13.92
C PHE A 483 7.92 0.23 15.04
N THR A 484 6.59 0.05 14.99
CA THR A 484 5.83 -0.65 16.04
C THR A 484 5.58 -2.15 15.70
N PRO A 485 5.80 -3.08 16.65
CA PRO A 485 5.42 -4.48 16.50
C PRO A 485 3.92 -4.69 16.19
N GLY A 486 3.62 -5.44 15.12
CA GLY A 486 2.25 -5.85 14.77
C GLY A 486 1.48 -4.93 13.81
N GLY A 487 2.04 -3.77 13.44
CA GLY A 487 1.47 -2.86 12.45
C GLY A 487 1.95 -3.12 11.00
N LEU A 488 1.90 -2.08 10.18
CA LEU A 488 2.71 -1.95 8.97
C LEU A 488 4.11 -1.56 9.43
N GLN A 489 5.12 -2.30 8.98
CA GLN A 489 6.47 -2.21 9.52
C GLN A 489 7.48 -1.89 8.43
N LEU A 490 8.48 -1.08 8.75
CA LEU A 490 9.71 -1.00 7.97
C LEU A 490 10.83 -1.76 8.69
N LEU A 491 11.40 -2.74 8.00
CA LEU A 491 12.52 -3.56 8.46
C LEU A 491 13.77 -3.24 7.65
N ASP A 492 14.93 -3.42 8.27
CA ASP A 492 16.21 -3.32 7.59
C ASP A 492 16.36 -4.38 6.48
N GLY A 493 17.26 -4.14 5.54
CA GLY A 493 17.46 -4.95 4.36
C GLY A 493 18.79 -4.61 3.67
N PRO A 494 19.12 -5.27 2.55
CA PRO A 494 20.36 -5.02 1.81
C PRO A 494 20.51 -3.54 1.45
N ASP A 495 21.71 -3.01 1.62
CA ASP A 495 22.08 -1.73 1.03
C ASP A 495 22.24 -1.87 -0.50
N VAL A 496 21.95 -0.78 -1.21
CA VAL A 496 21.90 -0.75 -2.67
C VAL A 496 23.22 -0.27 -3.23
N LYS A 497 23.87 -1.10 -4.06
CA LYS A 497 25.17 -0.82 -4.66
C LYS A 497 25.10 0.12 -5.87
N GLU A 498 24.08 -0.06 -6.70
CA GLU A 498 23.89 0.69 -7.93
C GLU A 498 22.52 1.37 -7.89
N LEU A 499 22.57 2.70 -7.89
CA LEU A 499 21.42 3.60 -7.81
C LEU A 499 21.12 4.17 -9.19
N LEU A 500 19.85 4.36 -9.49
CA LEU A 500 19.40 5.25 -10.55
C LEU A 500 18.62 6.41 -9.96
N VAL A 501 18.77 7.61 -10.54
CA VAL A 501 18.04 8.83 -10.22
C VAL A 501 17.28 9.34 -11.45
N GLY A 502 16.24 10.14 -11.25
CA GLY A 502 15.46 10.70 -12.35
C GLY A 502 14.40 11.72 -11.89
N PRO A 503 13.74 12.42 -12.83
CA PRO A 503 12.56 13.23 -12.52
C PRO A 503 11.42 12.36 -12.01
N ARG A 504 10.56 12.98 -11.20
CA ARG A 504 9.41 12.35 -10.54
C ARG A 504 8.23 12.21 -11.51
N VAL A 505 7.33 11.27 -11.25
CA VAL A 505 6.28 10.88 -12.22
C VAL A 505 4.89 11.33 -11.77
N GLY A 506 4.21 12.12 -12.61
CA GLY A 506 2.85 12.60 -12.36
C GLY A 506 2.80 13.85 -11.49
N ILE A 507 3.74 14.79 -11.71
CA ILE A 507 3.85 16.04 -10.97
C ILE A 507 3.93 17.27 -11.90
N ASP A 508 3.46 17.14 -13.14
CA ASP A 508 3.67 18.14 -14.20
C ASP A 508 3.00 19.51 -13.92
N TYR A 509 2.10 19.56 -12.93
CA TYR A 509 1.51 20.79 -12.35
C TYR A 509 2.49 21.59 -11.48
N ALA A 510 3.63 21.01 -11.09
CA ALA A 510 4.60 21.64 -10.19
C ALA A 510 5.47 22.68 -10.90
N LEU A 511 6.18 23.52 -10.13
CA LEU A 511 7.14 24.47 -10.67
C LEU A 511 8.23 23.72 -11.49
N PRO A 512 8.70 24.27 -12.63
CA PRO A 512 9.57 23.54 -13.56
C PRO A 512 10.84 22.97 -12.92
N GLU A 513 11.43 23.65 -11.95
CA GLU A 513 12.59 23.18 -11.19
C GLU A 513 12.29 21.93 -10.35
N HIS A 514 11.06 21.79 -9.84
CA HIS A 514 10.59 20.64 -9.05
C HIS A 514 10.11 19.47 -9.93
N VAL A 515 9.72 19.74 -11.17
CA VAL A 515 9.45 18.71 -12.21
C VAL A 515 10.78 18.12 -12.72
N ALA A 516 11.76 18.98 -13.01
CA ALA A 516 13.08 18.57 -13.48
C ALA A 516 13.98 17.96 -12.39
N ALA A 517 13.65 18.14 -11.11
CA ALA A 517 14.46 17.66 -9.99
C ALA A 517 14.61 16.13 -9.97
N LEU A 518 15.85 15.66 -9.87
CA LEU A 518 16.23 14.23 -9.88
C LEU A 518 15.93 13.52 -8.53
N TRP A 519 14.69 13.64 -8.06
CA TRP A 519 14.25 13.22 -6.72
C TRP A 519 13.46 11.89 -6.72
N ARG A 520 13.47 11.18 -7.84
CA ARG A 520 13.05 9.77 -7.96
C ARG A 520 14.27 8.87 -7.90
N PHE A 521 14.22 7.83 -7.09
CA PHE A 521 15.35 6.93 -6.81
C PHE A 521 14.94 5.47 -7.05
N ALA A 522 15.81 4.67 -7.68
CA ALA A 522 15.52 3.26 -8.00
C ALA A 522 16.75 2.35 -7.94
N ILE A 523 16.55 1.06 -7.68
CA ILE A 523 17.62 0.05 -7.72
C ILE A 523 17.97 -0.29 -9.17
N ALA A 524 19.22 -0.10 -9.59
CA ALA A 524 19.66 -0.42 -10.94
C ALA A 524 19.46 -1.90 -11.31
N GLY A 525 19.23 -2.18 -12.60
CA GLY A 525 18.96 -3.52 -13.12
C GLY A 525 17.66 -4.18 -12.63
N CYS A 526 16.91 -3.57 -11.70
CA CYS A 526 15.76 -4.21 -11.09
C CYS A 526 14.54 -4.28 -12.05
N PRO A 527 13.95 -5.47 -12.31
CA PRO A 527 12.78 -5.57 -13.17
C PRO A 527 11.53 -4.93 -12.56
N TRP A 528 11.50 -4.77 -11.23
CA TRP A 528 10.34 -4.31 -10.44
C TRP A 528 10.12 -2.80 -10.40
N ILE A 529 11.02 -1.98 -10.97
CA ILE A 529 10.82 -0.52 -11.12
C ILE A 529 9.57 -0.24 -11.96
N SER A 530 8.78 0.78 -11.61
CA SER A 530 7.63 1.26 -12.38
C SER A 530 8.01 2.02 -13.67
N ALA A 531 7.01 2.42 -14.46
CA ALA A 531 7.20 3.21 -15.68
C ALA A 531 7.00 4.73 -15.40
N PRO A 532 7.62 5.62 -16.18
CA PRO A 532 8.64 5.37 -17.22
C PRO A 532 9.97 4.89 -16.62
N LYS A 533 10.73 4.09 -17.37
CA LYS A 533 12.08 3.62 -16.97
C LYS A 533 13.23 4.38 -17.64
N ASN A 534 12.97 4.92 -18.84
CA ASN A 534 13.93 5.67 -19.66
C ASN A 534 14.26 7.08 -19.14
N THR A 535 13.59 7.53 -18.07
CA THR A 535 13.91 8.78 -17.37
C THR A 535 14.87 8.57 -16.20
N LEU A 536 15.28 7.33 -15.91
CA LEU A 536 16.20 7.00 -14.83
C LEU A 536 17.62 6.77 -15.39
N THR A 537 18.60 7.50 -14.86
CA THR A 537 20.03 7.40 -15.19
C THR A 537 20.84 7.09 -13.94
N PRO A 538 22.12 6.68 -14.04
CA PRO A 538 23.06 6.82 -12.92
C PRO A 538 23.11 8.26 -12.40
N PRO A 539 23.44 8.47 -11.10
CA PRO A 539 23.64 9.79 -10.50
C PRO A 539 24.95 10.47 -10.90
#